data_AF-A0A0F9CV89-F1
#
_entry.id   AF-A0A0F9CV89-F1
#
_cell.length_a   1.000
_cell.length_b   1.000
_cell.length_c   1.000
_cell.angle_alpha   90.00
_cell.angle_beta   90.00
_cell.angle_gamma   90.00
#
_symmetry.space_group_name_H-M   'P 1'
#
loop_
_entity.id
_entity.type
_entity.pdbx_description
1 polymer ?
#
loop_
_entity_poly.entity_id
_entity_poly.type
_entity_poly.pdbx_seq_one_letter_code
_entity_poly.pdbx_strand_id
1 'polypeptide(L)' 'KRKYGVIYATQSPLDVKKEILDLCNSKLFFQVQGDASNLLKEYLNKEERERLKQLPTGHAYITSMRKHEPVEIKFPYID' A
#
# COMPACT_ATOMS: atom_id res chain seq x y z
N LYS A 1 22.56 9.77 -2.74
CA LYS A 1 21.29 10.11 -3.44
C LYS A 1 20.88 8.92 -4.30
N ARG A 2 19.60 8.50 -4.32
CA ARG A 2 19.13 7.43 -5.25
C ARG A 2 19.29 7.92 -6.70
N LYS A 3 19.77 7.05 -7.59
CA LYS A 3 19.99 7.37 -9.02
C LYS A 3 18.78 7.02 -9.90
N TYR A 4 17.96 6.06 -9.47
CA TYR A 4 16.78 5.58 -10.22
C TYR A 4 15.59 5.39 -9.27
N GLY A 5 14.38 5.48 -9.82
CA GLY A 5 13.14 5.08 -9.16
C GLY A 5 12.79 3.64 -9.53
N VAL A 6 12.18 2.91 -8.60
CA VAL A 6 11.66 1.55 -8.83
C VAL A 6 10.20 1.55 -8.39
N ILE A 7 9.34 0.95 -9.21
CA ILE A 7 7.94 0.66 -8.88
C ILE A 7 7.80 -0.84 -8.86
N TYR A 8 7.21 -1.35 -7.79
CA TYR A 8 6.89 -2.76 -7.63
C TYR A 8 5.39 -2.89 -7.35
N ALA A 9 4.72 -3.79 -8.06
CA ALA A 9 3.30 -4.05 -7.93
C ALA A 9 3.07 -5.56 -7.76
N THR A 10 2.23 -5.93 -6.78
CA THR A 10 1.87 -7.31 -6.48
C THR A 10 0.47 -7.37 -5.89
N GLN A 11 -0.23 -8.48 -6.11
CA GLN A 11 -1.47 -8.82 -5.40
C GLN A 11 -1.20 -9.71 -4.18
N SER A 12 -0.01 -10.31 -4.08
CA SER A 12 0.38 -11.24 -3.02
C SER A 12 1.63 -10.71 -2.31
N PRO A 13 1.49 -9.71 -1.43
CA PRO A 13 2.65 -9.06 -0.80
C PRO A 13 3.40 -9.96 0.19
N LEU A 14 2.78 -11.08 0.62
CA LEU A 14 3.41 -12.08 1.48
C LEU A 14 4.43 -12.97 0.73
N ASP A 15 4.32 -13.07 -0.60
CA ASP A 15 5.26 -13.84 -1.43
C ASP A 15 6.55 -13.05 -1.74
N VAL A 16 6.62 -11.81 -1.25
CA VAL A 16 7.69 -10.87 -1.55
C VAL A 16 8.56 -10.71 -0.33
N LYS A 17 9.88 -10.83 -0.54
CA LYS A 17 10.87 -10.55 0.50
C LYS A 17 10.70 -9.13 1.03
N LYS A 18 10.65 -8.99 2.35
CA LYS A 18 10.44 -7.72 3.03
C LYS A 18 11.44 -6.65 2.59
N GLU A 19 12.69 -7.03 2.35
CA GLU A 19 13.75 -6.14 1.90
C GLU A 19 13.40 -5.43 0.58
N ILE A 20 12.65 -6.09 -0.31
CA ILE A 20 12.19 -5.49 -1.57
C ILE A 20 11.10 -4.45 -1.28
N LEU A 21 10.17 -4.76 -0.38
CA LEU A 21 9.10 -3.84 0.03
C LEU A 21 9.67 -2.61 0.74
N ASP A 22 10.75 -2.79 1.50
CA ASP A 22 11.42 -1.71 2.24
C ASP A 22 12.26 -0.81 1.33
N LEU A 23 12.65 -1.27 0.13
CA LEU A 23 13.20 -0.37 -0.89
C LEU A 23 12.15 0.64 -1.38
N CYS A 24 10.86 0.32 -1.30
CA CYS A 24 9.77 1.19 -1.75
C CYS A 24 9.37 2.19 -0.65
N ASN A 25 9.92 3.39 -0.71
CA ASN A 25 9.66 4.46 0.29
C ASN A 25 8.21 4.91 0.32
N SER A 26 7.58 4.97 -0.86
CA SER A 26 6.18 5.28 -1.04
C SER A 26 5.44 4.00 -1.36
N LYS A 27 4.25 3.82 -0.77
CA LYS A 27 3.42 2.64 -0.94
C LYS A 27 2.00 3.05 -1.30
N LEU A 28 1.43 2.33 -2.25
CA LEU A 28 0.03 2.40 -2.66
C LEU A 28 -0.65 1.10 -2.25
N PHE A 29 -1.73 1.23 -1.48
CA PHE A 29 -2.54 0.11 -1.03
C PHE A 29 -3.91 0.20 -1.68
N PHE A 30 -4.20 -0.73 -2.58
CA PHE A 30 -5.55 -0.97 -3.08
C PHE A 30 -6.33 -1.85 -2.10
N GLN A 31 -7.60 -2.14 -2.39
CA GLN A 31 -8.36 -3.09 -1.58
C GLN A 31 -7.59 -4.40 -1.39
N VAL A 32 -7.33 -4.77 -0.13
CA VAL A 32 -6.65 -6.02 0.22
C VAL A 32 -7.65 -6.94 0.92
N GLN A 33 -7.78 -8.15 0.39
CA GLN A 33 -8.52 -9.24 1.03
C GLN A 33 -7.55 -10.28 1.58
N GLY A 34 -7.91 -10.97 2.66
CA GLY A 34 -7.10 -12.04 3.27
C GLY A 34 -6.09 -11.59 4.34
N ASP A 35 -5.16 -12.48 4.68
CA ASP A 35 -4.34 -12.40 5.90
C ASP A 35 -3.03 -11.58 5.77
N ALA A 36 -3.01 -10.60 4.88
CA ALA A 36 -1.90 -9.64 4.79
C ALA A 36 -1.88 -8.64 5.97
N SER A 37 -2.80 -8.77 6.94
CA SER A 37 -2.96 -7.83 8.03
C SER A 37 -1.68 -7.67 8.87
N ASN A 38 -0.85 -8.71 9.00
CA ASN A 38 0.39 -8.63 9.75
C ASN A 38 1.42 -7.74 9.08
N LEU A 39 1.59 -7.86 7.76
CA LEU A 39 2.45 -6.96 6.98
C LEU A 39 1.91 -5.53 7.01
N LEU A 40 0.60 -5.36 6.82
CA LEU A 40 -0.03 -4.03 6.79
C LEU A 40 0.07 -3.29 8.12
N LYS A 41 0.21 -3.98 9.27
CA LYS A 41 0.47 -3.34 10.58
C LYS A 41 1.73 -2.49 10.60
N GLU A 42 2.69 -2.79 9.73
CA GLU A 42 3.92 -2.02 9.61
C GLU A 42 3.76 -0.72 8.82
N TYR A 43 2.62 -0.48 8.19
CA TYR A 43 2.43 0.69 7.32
C TYR A 43 1.18 1.48 7.64
N LEU A 44 0.14 0.81 8.14
CA LEU A 44 -1.17 1.38 8.41
C LEU A 44 -1.60 1.07 9.84
N ASN A 45 -2.35 1.98 10.46
CA ASN A 45 -2.98 1.78 11.76
C ASN A 45 -4.20 0.84 11.66
N LYS A 46 -4.86 0.55 12.79
CA LYS A 46 -6.00 -0.40 12.80
C LYS A 46 -7.18 0.10 11.97
N GLU A 47 -7.54 1.38 12.09
CA GLU A 47 -8.68 1.97 11.39
C GLU A 47 -8.45 1.99 9.88
N GLU A 48 -7.27 2.40 9.44
CA GLU A 48 -6.86 2.41 8.03
C GLU A 48 -6.91 1.01 7.41
N ARG A 49 -6.50 -0.02 8.15
CA ARG A 49 -6.57 -1.41 7.67
C ARG A 49 -8.01 -1.89 7.51
N GLU A 50 -8.91 -1.51 8.40
CA GLU A 50 -10.34 -1.86 8.25
C GLU A 50 -10.97 -1.11 7.07
N ARG A 51 -10.64 0.18 6.89
CA ARG A 51 -11.07 0.96 5.73
C ARG A 51 -10.53 0.37 4.41
N LEU A 52 -9.28 -0.09 4.40
CA LEU A 52 -8.65 -0.70 3.23
C LEU A 52 -9.41 -1.94 2.73
N LYS A 53 -10.02 -2.73 3.62
CA LYS A 53 -10.84 -3.89 3.22
C LYS A 53 -12.12 -3.49 2.48
N GLN A 54 -12.63 -2.30 2.76
CA GLN A 54 -13.88 -1.77 2.19
C GLN A 54 -13.63 -0.81 1.03
N LEU A 55 -12.37 -0.60 0.66
CA LEU A 55 -12.01 0.36 -0.38
C LEU A 55 -12.65 -0.07 -1.73
N PRO A 56 -13.36 0.82 -2.42
CA PRO A 56 -13.94 0.49 -3.71
C PRO A 56 -12.86 0.35 -4.77
N THR A 57 -13.17 -0.38 -5.85
CA THR A 57 -12.31 -0.50 -7.02
C THR A 57 -11.91 0.88 -7.55
N GLY A 58 -10.63 1.05 -7.84
CA GLY A 58 -10.06 2.32 -8.31
C GLY A 58 -9.78 3.35 -7.23
N HIS A 59 -9.96 3.02 -5.96
CA HIS A 59 -9.41 3.80 -4.86
C HIS A 59 -8.11 3.15 -4.35
N ALA A 60 -7.24 3.95 -3.74
CA ALA A 60 -6.07 3.46 -3.01
C ALA A 60 -5.70 4.39 -1.85
N TYR A 61 -5.03 3.86 -0.83
CA TYR A 61 -4.29 4.67 0.13
C TYR A 61 -2.84 4.86 -0.31
N ILE A 62 -2.34 6.09 -0.29
CA ILE A 62 -0.93 6.40 -0.49
C ILE A 62 -0.28 6.82 0.82
N THR A 63 0.90 6.26 1.10
CA THR A 63 1.76 6.69 2.22
C THR A 63 3.20 6.83 1.75
N SER A 64 3.98 7.69 2.42
CA SER A 64 5.42 7.88 2.19
C SER A 64 6.17 7.86 3.51
N MET A 65 6.86 6.75 3.79
CA MET A 65 7.72 6.54 4.97
C MET A 65 7.13 7.04 6.31
N ARG A 66 5.81 6.95 6.49
CA ARG A 66 5.08 7.48 7.68
C ARG A 66 5.38 8.95 8.03
N LYS A 67 5.92 9.74 7.08
CA LYS A 67 6.17 11.18 7.28
C LYS A 67 4.90 12.01 7.16
N HIS A 68 3.91 11.45 6.46
CA HIS A 68 2.62 12.04 6.22
C HIS A 68 1.56 11.00 6.51
N GLU A 69 0.43 11.47 7.02
CA GLU A 69 -0.77 10.65 7.18
C GLU A 69 -1.15 10.03 5.82
N PRO A 70 -1.51 8.74 5.78
CA PRO A 70 -2.01 8.12 4.56
C PRO A 70 -3.22 8.88 4.01
N VAL A 71 -3.24 9.08 2.70
CA VAL A 71 -4.32 9.79 2.00
C VAL A 71 -5.01 8.86 1.02
N GLU A 72 -6.32 8.97 0.93
CA GLU A 72 -7.10 8.26 -0.08
C GLU A 72 -6.98 8.99 -1.41
N ILE A 73 -6.74 8.23 -2.47
CA ILE A 73 -6.75 8.71 -3.85
C ILE A 73 -7.72 7.88 -4.67
N LYS A 74 -8.32 8.52 -5.68
CA LYS A 74 -9.18 7.90 -6.67
C LYS A 74 -8.51 7.98 -8.03
N PHE A 75 -8.38 6.84 -8.69
CA PHE A 75 -7.91 6.78 -10.07
C PHE A 75 -9.09 7.06 -11.01
N PRO A 76 -8.99 8.07 -11.89
CA PRO A 76 -9.98 8.26 -12.93
C PRO A 76 -9.81 7.13 -13.96
N TYR A 77 -10.91 6.50 -14.36
CA TYR A 77 -10.99 5.44 -15.38
C TYR A 77 -10.48 4.05 -14.95
N ILE A 78 -11.29 3.36 -14.17
CA ILE A 78 -11.29 1.89 -14.13
C ILE A 78 -12.68 1.47 -14.58
N ASP A 79 -12.79 1.01 -15.83
CA ASP A 79 -14.00 0.38 -16.38
C ASP A 79 -14.25 -0.98 -15.70
#